data_AF-A0A7C3Z4Q2-F1
#
_entry.id   AF-A0A7C3Z4Q2-F1
#
_cell.length_a   1.000
_cell.length_b   1.000
_cell.length_c   1.000
_cell.angle_alpha   90.00
_cell.angle_beta   90.00
_cell.angle_gamma   90.00
#
_symmetry.space_group_name_H-M   'P 1'
#
loop_
_entity.id
_entity.type
_entity.pdbx_description
1 polymer ?
#
loop_
_entity_poly.entity_id
_entity_poly.type
_entity_poly.pdbx_seq_one_letter_code
_entity_poly.pdbx_strand_id
1 'polypeptide(L)' 'MVSIENGRVCVKKMGRDAGRLCVITSVIDESFAKILCVGRKKKRKCNIRHIEPLPQKIELKESDEEVLKTLAAMEEEMKA' A
#
# COMPACT_ATOMS: atom_id res chain seq x y z
N MET A 1 -8.52 -13.91 9.80
CA MET A 1 -7.06 -13.72 9.96
C MET A 1 -6.58 -12.97 8.73
N VAL A 2 -6.28 -11.68 8.84
CA VAL A 2 -5.95 -10.85 7.67
C VAL A 2 -4.46 -11.05 7.37
N SER A 3 -4.16 -11.91 6.39
CA SER A 3 -2.80 -12.15 5.96
C SER A 3 -2.23 -10.87 5.33
N ILE A 4 -1.23 -10.30 6.00
CA ILE A 4 -0.36 -9.27 5.45
C ILE A 4 0.55 -9.97 4.45
N GLU A 5 0.03 -10.07 3.22
CA GLU A 5 0.73 -10.66 2.09
C GLU A 5 1.18 -9.57 1.14
N ASN A 6 2.23 -9.86 0.37
CA ASN A 6 2.66 -9.00 -0.71
C ASN A 6 1.47 -8.76 -1.66
N GLY A 7 1.26 -7.49 -2.03
CA GLY A 7 0.19 -7.08 -2.93
C GLY A 7 -1.09 -6.66 -2.22
N ARG A 8 -1.15 -6.72 -0.88
CA ARG A 8 -2.30 -6.18 -0.15
C ARG A 8 -2.34 -4.66 -0.27
N VAL A 9 -3.52 -4.12 -0.60
CA VAL A 9 -3.80 -2.68 -0.54
C VAL A 9 -4.05 -2.30 0.91
N CYS A 10 -3.63 -1.12 1.29
CA CYS A 10 -3.71 -0.65 2.65
C CYS A 10 -3.79 0.87 2.71
N VAL A 11 -4.44 1.39 3.76
CA VAL A 11 -4.51 2.83 4.03
C VAL A 11 -3.59 3.14 5.19
N LYS A 12 -2.78 4.18 5.03
CA LYS A 12 -1.98 4.68 6.15
C LYS A 12 -2.84 5.59 7.01
N LYS A 13 -3.07 5.24 8.27
CA LYS A 13 -3.85 6.07 9.21
C LYS A 13 -3.07 7.26 9.76
N MET A 14 -1.75 7.11 9.93
CA MET A 14 -0.92 8.07 10.67
C MET A 14 0.40 8.38 9.96
N GLY A 15 0.83 9.65 10.05
CA GLY A 15 2.11 10.17 9.54
C GLY A 15 1.99 11.05 8.30
N ARG A 16 3.11 11.32 7.62
CA ARG A 16 3.18 12.21 6.44
C ARG A 16 2.36 11.78 5.22
N ASP A 17 2.01 10.50 5.16
CA ASP A 17 1.22 9.94 4.05
C ASP A 17 -0.13 9.45 4.57
N ALA A 18 -0.61 10.01 5.70
CA ALA A 18 -1.91 9.67 6.27
C ALA A 18 -3.04 9.97 5.29
N GLY A 19 -4.00 9.06 5.19
CA GLY A 19 -5.14 9.15 4.28
C GLY A 19 -4.86 8.77 2.83
N ARG A 20 -3.64 8.31 2.51
CA ARG A 20 -3.30 7.82 1.16
C ARG A 20 -3.41 6.31 1.07
N LEU A 21 -3.80 5.83 -0.12
CA LEU A 21 -3.73 4.43 -0.46
C LEU A 21 -2.28 4.02 -0.73
N CYS A 22 -1.96 2.81 -0.28
CA CYS A 22 -0.65 2.23 -0.43
C CYS A 22 -0.75 0.72 -0.66
N VAL A 23 0.31 0.13 -1.22
CA VAL A 23 0.43 -1.32 -1.40
C VAL A 23 1.69 -1.83 -0.73
N ILE A 24 1.62 -3.03 -0.16
CA ILE A 24 2.75 -3.71 0.46
C ILE A 24 3.54 -4.45 -0.62
N THR A 25 4.74 -3.97 -0.95
CA THR A 25 5.62 -4.64 -1.93
C THR A 25 6.32 -5.85 -1.33
N SER A 26 6.81 -5.70 -0.10
CA SER A 26 7.54 -6.76 0.60
C SER A 26 7.41 -6.60 2.10
N VAL A 27 7.12 -7.68 2.81
CA VAL A 27 7.20 -7.73 4.27
C VAL A 27 8.66 -7.99 4.65
N ILE A 28 9.23 -7.15 5.52
CA ILE A 28 10.60 -7.36 6.01
C ILE A 28 10.54 -8.19 7.29
N ASP A 29 9.71 -7.74 8.24
CA ASP A 29 9.59 -8.28 9.58
C ASP A 29 8.11 -8.23 10.02
N GLU A 30 7.76 -8.89 11.12
CA GLU A 30 6.40 -8.85 11.70
C GLU A 30 5.90 -7.45 12.06
N SER A 31 6.83 -6.51 12.26
CA SER A 31 6.52 -5.11 12.60
C SER A 31 6.70 -4.14 11.42
N PHE A 32 7.39 -4.53 10.35
CA PHE A 32 7.78 -3.61 9.28
C PHE A 32 7.54 -4.16 7.87
N ALA A 33 6.91 -3.33 7.05
CA ALA A 33 6.67 -3.59 5.64
C ALA A 33 7.30 -2.50 4.77
N LYS A 34 7.75 -2.88 3.56
CA LYS A 34 8.05 -1.96 2.47
C LYS A 34 6.78 -1.66 1.71
N ILE A 35 6.49 -0.37 1.58
CA ILE A 35 5.24 0.12 1.04
C ILE A 35 5.51 1.13 -0.05
N LEU A 36 4.67 1.09 -1.07
CA LEU A 36 4.56 2.10 -2.11
C LEU A 36 3.22 2.81 -1.93
N CYS A 37 3.23 4.14 -1.82
CA CYS A 37 2.02 4.94 -1.61
C CYS A 37 1.76 5.84 -2.81
N VAL A 38 0.49 6.14 -3.06
CA VAL A 38 0.10 7.04 -4.15
C VAL A 38 0.74 8.42 -3.98
N GLY A 39 1.30 8.94 -5.07
CA GLY A 39 2.02 10.20 -5.11
C GLY A 39 3.49 10.15 -4.67
N ARG A 40 4.05 8.98 -4.32
CA ARG A 40 5.51 8.83 -4.12
C ARG A 40 6.06 7.60 -4.84
N LYS A 41 7.03 7.82 -5.73
CA LYS A 41 7.72 6.77 -6.48
C LYS A 41 8.74 5.93 -5.69
N LYS A 42 9.04 6.28 -4.43
CA LYS A 42 10.05 5.58 -3.62
C LYS A 42 9.39 4.66 -2.57
N LYS A 43 9.84 3.41 -2.54
CA LYS A 43 9.49 2.42 -1.52
C LYS A 43 9.96 2.89 -0.14
N ARG A 44 9.10 2.75 0.87
CA ARG A 44 9.41 3.17 2.25
C ARG A 44 9.17 2.05 3.25
N LYS A 45 10.04 1.96 4.25
CA LYS A 45 9.80 1.13 5.44
C LYS A 45 8.75 1.84 6.29
N CYS A 46 7.62 1.17 6.54
CA CYS A 46 6.57 1.63 7.43
C CYS A 46 6.26 0.55 8.48
N ASN A 47 5.86 0.99 9.67
CA ASN A 47 5.44 0.08 10.71
C ASN A 47 4.00 -0.38 10.44
N ILE A 48 3.76 -1.68 10.52
CA ILE A 48 2.46 -2.34 10.30
C ILE A 48 1.35 -1.73 11.18
N ARG A 49 1.68 -1.26 12.38
CA ARG A 49 0.72 -0.60 13.29
C ARG A 49 0.04 0.64 12.72
N HIS A 50 0.65 1.31 11.73
CA HIS A 50 0.13 2.57 11.18
C HIS A 50 -0.71 2.36 9.91
N ILE A 51 -0.92 1.10 9.53
CA ILE A 51 -1.49 0.70 8.26
C ILE A 51 -2.69 -0.18 8.54
N GLU A 52 -3.80 0.13 7.88
CA GLU A 52 -4.98 -0.72 7.89
C GLU A 52 -5.08 -1.47 6.56
N PRO A 53 -4.97 -2.80 6.56
CA PRO A 53 -5.11 -3.58 5.34
C PRO A 53 -6.55 -3.55 4.85
N LEU A 54 -6.73 -3.28 3.56
CA LEU A 54 -8.00 -3.37 2.87
C LEU A 54 -8.25 -4.81 2.39
N PRO A 55 -9.51 -5.17 2.08
CA PRO A 55 -9.84 -6.48 1.53
C PRO A 55 -9.26 -6.69 0.12
N GLN A 56 -8.90 -5.60 -0.57
CA GLN A 56 -8.36 -5.63 -1.94
C GLN A 56 -6.91 -6.15 -1.99
N LYS A 57 -6.62 -6.95 -3.02
CA LYS A 57 -5.30 -7.49 -3.32
C LYS A 57 -4.96 -7.19 -4.78
N ILE A 58 -3.75 -6.70 -4.99
CA ILE A 58 -3.15 -6.44 -6.30
C ILE A 58 -2.01 -7.44 -6.50
N GLU A 59 -1.90 -8.05 -7.68
CA GLU A 59 -0.74 -8.90 -8.00
C GLU A 59 0.46 -8.03 -8.42
N LEU A 60 1.54 -8.04 -7.65
CA LEU A 60 2.77 -7.26 -7.89
C LEU A 60 3.66 -7.81 -9.02
N LYS A 61 3.10 -8.47 -10.05
CA LYS A 61 3.89 -8.90 -11.22
C LYS A 61 4.30 -7.72 -12.12
N GLU A 62 3.71 -6.56 -11.86
CA GLU A 62 3.81 -5.34 -12.64
C GLU A 62 4.92 -4.40 -12.12
N SER A 63 5.43 -3.53 -13.00
CA SER A 63 6.48 -2.57 -12.64
C SER A 63 5.97 -1.53 -11.61
N ASP A 64 6.88 -0.93 -10.83
CA ASP A 64 6.53 0.05 -9.78
C ASP A 64 5.63 1.19 -10.31
N GLU A 65 5.72 1.52 -11.60
CA GLU A 65 4.89 2.54 -12.25
C GLU A 65 3.45 2.10 -12.56
N GLU A 66 3.23 0.83 -12.91
CA GLU A 66 1.91 0.26 -13.18
C GLU A 66 1.12 0.10 -11.88
N VAL A 67 1.81 -0.31 -10.82
CA VAL A 67 1.25 -0.41 -9.46
C VAL A 67 0.81 0.97 -8.93
N LEU A 68 1.54 2.04 -9.27
CA LEU A 68 1.13 3.40 -8.92
C LEU A 68 -0.10 3.86 -9.69
N LYS A 69 -0.23 3.46 -10.97
CA LYS A 69 -1.40 3.78 -11.80
C LYS A 69 -2.64 3.06 -11.31
N THR A 70 -2.53 1.76 -11.01
CA THR A 70 -3.65 0.98 -10.45
C THR A 70 -4.09 1.52 -9.10
N LEU A 71 -3.16 1.86 -8.21
CA LEU A 71 -3.52 2.51 -6.94
C LEU A 71 -4.15 3.89 -7.12
N ALA A 72 -3.70 4.69 -8.09
CA ALA A 72 -4.29 5.99 -8.38
C ALA A 72 -5.72 5.86 -8.94
N ALA A 73 -5.95 4.90 -9.85
CA ALA A 73 -7.28 4.60 -10.35
C ALA A 73 -8.23 4.15 -9.21
N MET A 74 -7.74 3.33 -8.29
CA MET A 74 -8.51 2.94 -7.09
C MET A 74 -8.77 4.11 -6.13
N GLU A 75 -7.86 5.09 -6.03
CA GLU A 75 -8.12 6.33 -5.27
C GLU A 75 -9.24 7.17 -5.91
N GLU A 76 -9.36 7.17 -7.24
CA GLU A 76 -10.42 7.90 -7.95
C GLU A 76 -11.78 7.21 -7.84
N GLU A 77 -11.84 5.88 -7.93
CA GLU A 77 -13.08 5.10 -7.77
C GLU A 77 -13.68 5.21 -6.36
N MET A 78 -12.87 5.42 -5.32
CA MET A 78 -13.37 5.60 -3.94
C MET A 78 -13.74 7.05 -3.59
N LYS A 79 -13.45 8.03 -4.46
CA LYS A 79 -13.81 9.44 -4.28
C LYS A 79 -15.06 9.87 -5.05
N ALA A 80 -15.53 9.03 -5.98
CA ALA A 80 -16.80 9.20 -6.70
C ALA A 80 -17.95 8.53 -5.93
#